data_AF-A0A972C0U1-F1
#
_entry.id   AF-A0A972C0U1-F1
#
_cell.length_a   1.000
_cell.length_b   1.000
_cell.length_c   1.000
_cell.angle_alpha   90.00
_cell.angle_beta   90.00
_cell.angle_gamma   90.00
#
_symmetry.space_group_name_H-M   'P 1'
#
loop_
_entity.id
_entity.type
_entity.pdbx_description
1 polymer ?
#
loop_
_entity_poly.entity_id
_entity_poly.type
_entity_poly.pdbx_seq_one_letter_code
_entity_poly.pdbx_strand_id
1 'polypeptide(L)'
;MPNFKVFQDAPSELRARIYGLDNGTDQPLKVDASGVLAIQDGGGSITVDATDLDIRDLNNATDNVLVYGSDGVVNLPLLTDNAGALAIQDNGASITVDATDLDIRDLDNASDNVLVYGSDGVANQPLLTDVTGALAIQDNGGSITVDATDLDIRDLDNATDNVLVYGSDGVVNLPLLTDNAGALAIQDNGASITVDASDLDIRDLDNTTDSVLIYGNDGVNNVALLTDASGVLQVAAVASYMEASETVNTGATFVGSTSHDVSRHPNYTWFIKNTGANTATVKLQISPNDVDWVDDGTSHELEPGDSLVLVANVFLRYTRVAYQSTVTDEDTTLDLIWQAYGA
;
A
#
# COMPACT_ATOMS: atom_id res chain seq x y z
N MET A 1 110.04 -26.39 153.54
CA MET A 1 109.61 -25.86 152.23
C MET A 1 109.08 -27.03 151.42
N PRO A 2 107.95 -26.91 150.70
CA PRO A 2 107.27 -28.04 150.08
C PRO A 2 108.04 -28.55 148.88
N ASN A 3 108.12 -29.87 148.77
CA ASN A 3 108.80 -30.60 147.71
C ASN A 3 107.88 -30.67 146.48
N PHE A 4 108.11 -29.85 145.46
CA PHE A 4 107.36 -29.95 144.19
C PHE A 4 107.93 -31.12 143.38
N LYS A 5 107.12 -32.15 143.11
CA LYS A 5 107.50 -33.20 142.16
C LYS A 5 107.57 -32.58 140.75
N VAL A 6 108.74 -32.65 140.13
CA VAL A 6 109.05 -32.08 138.80
C VAL A 6 108.55 -32.99 137.66
N PHE A 7 108.17 -34.23 137.98
CA PHE A 7 107.56 -35.16 137.03
C PHE A 7 106.17 -35.55 137.53
N GLN A 8 105.16 -35.30 136.70
CA GLN A 8 103.79 -35.76 136.89
C GLN A 8 103.78 -37.29 136.78
N ASP A 9 103.40 -37.97 137.86
CA ASP A 9 103.39 -39.42 137.97
C ASP A 9 102.08 -40.09 137.51
N ALA A 10 101.07 -39.30 137.12
CA ALA A 10 99.87 -39.78 136.42
C ALA A 10 99.96 -39.53 134.89
N PRO A 11 100.18 -40.57 134.04
CA PRO A 11 100.33 -40.40 132.59
C PRO A 11 99.16 -39.68 131.90
N SER A 12 97.94 -39.84 132.43
CA SER A 12 96.72 -39.22 131.88
C SER A 12 96.66 -37.69 132.04
N GLU A 13 97.54 -37.11 132.85
CA GLU A 13 97.59 -35.66 133.10
C GLU A 13 98.80 -34.99 132.41
N LEU A 14 99.63 -35.75 131.68
CA LEU A 14 100.72 -35.19 130.90
C LEU A 14 100.18 -34.41 129.71
N ARG A 15 100.34 -33.09 129.70
CA ARG A 15 99.97 -32.21 128.57
C ARG A 15 101.23 -31.58 127.98
N ALA A 16 101.48 -31.80 126.68
CA ALA A 16 102.49 -31.06 125.92
C ALA A 16 101.82 -29.93 125.14
N ARG A 17 102.39 -28.71 125.16
CA ARG A 17 102.01 -27.65 124.22
C ARG A 17 102.96 -27.66 123.04
N ILE A 18 102.39 -27.69 121.84
CA ILE A 18 103.12 -27.55 120.58
C ILE A 18 102.92 -26.12 120.09
N TYR A 19 104.02 -25.49 119.70
CA TYR A 19 104.05 -24.13 119.19
C TYR A 19 104.31 -24.17 117.68
N GLY A 20 103.67 -23.26 116.95
CA GLY A 20 104.00 -22.90 115.58
C GLY A 20 104.67 -21.53 115.57
N LEU A 21 105.55 -21.31 114.60
CA LEU A 21 106.18 -20.01 114.40
C LEU A 21 105.17 -19.08 113.71
N ASP A 22 104.68 -18.05 114.41
CA ASP A 22 103.87 -16.98 113.80
C ASP A 22 104.73 -15.71 113.72
N ASN A 23 105.07 -15.29 112.50
CA ASN A 23 105.95 -14.15 112.22
C ASN A 23 107.23 -14.13 113.07
N GLY A 24 107.85 -15.29 113.21
CA GLY A 24 109.11 -15.46 113.94
C GLY A 24 108.97 -15.60 115.46
N THR A 25 107.75 -15.56 116.01
CA THR A 25 107.49 -15.77 117.44
C THR A 25 106.76 -17.10 117.64
N ASP A 26 107.23 -17.93 118.58
CA ASP A 26 106.55 -19.18 118.92
C ASP A 26 105.20 -18.90 119.57
N GLN A 27 104.10 -19.28 118.90
CA GLN A 27 102.73 -19.19 119.41
C GLN A 27 102.09 -20.58 119.48
N PRO A 28 101.29 -20.87 120.52
CA PRO A 28 100.66 -22.18 120.65
C PRO A 28 99.58 -22.34 119.58
N LEU A 29 99.58 -23.46 118.86
CA LEU A 29 98.55 -23.76 117.87
C LEU A 29 97.23 -24.10 118.57
N LYS A 30 96.14 -23.47 118.12
CA LYS A 30 94.81 -23.75 118.64
C LYS A 30 94.22 -24.98 117.94
N VAL A 31 94.00 -26.02 118.72
CA VAL A 31 93.28 -27.21 118.28
C VAL A 31 91.91 -27.28 118.92
N ASP A 32 90.99 -27.98 118.27
CA ASP A 32 89.67 -28.25 118.83
C ASP A 32 89.69 -29.41 119.84
N ALA A 33 88.51 -29.78 120.37
CA ALA A 33 88.34 -30.81 121.40
C ALA A 33 88.75 -32.23 120.96
N SER A 34 88.92 -32.45 119.65
CA SER A 34 89.43 -33.69 119.05
C SER A 34 90.93 -33.64 118.71
N GLY A 35 91.57 -32.49 118.86
CA GLY A 35 93.00 -32.29 118.62
C GLY A 35 93.38 -31.88 117.19
N VAL A 36 92.42 -31.50 116.33
CA VAL A 36 92.69 -31.02 114.96
C VAL A 36 92.86 -29.50 114.93
N LEU A 37 93.71 -29.00 114.03
CA LEU A 37 93.97 -27.57 113.84
C LEU A 37 92.71 -26.84 113.32
N ALA A 38 92.26 -25.81 114.03
CA ALA A 38 91.14 -25.00 113.60
C ALA A 38 91.61 -23.90 112.62
N ILE A 39 91.23 -24.00 111.34
CA ILE A 39 91.41 -22.94 110.34
C ILE A 39 90.05 -22.25 110.15
N GLN A 40 89.95 -20.99 110.58
CA GLN A 40 88.75 -20.16 110.46
C GLN A 40 89.18 -18.77 110.03
N ASP A 41 88.48 -18.16 109.07
CA ASP A 41 88.74 -16.78 108.62
C ASP A 41 88.05 -15.72 109.48
N GLY A 42 87.21 -16.13 110.44
CA GLY A 42 86.47 -15.25 111.33
C GLY A 42 85.43 -14.37 110.63
N GLY A 43 84.87 -14.82 109.50
CA GLY A 43 83.95 -14.02 108.66
C GLY A 43 84.68 -13.14 107.64
N GLY A 44 86.00 -13.32 107.50
CA GLY A 44 86.79 -12.81 106.39
C GLY A 44 86.65 -13.69 105.14
N SER A 45 87.68 -13.70 104.30
CA SER A 45 87.78 -14.61 103.17
C SER A 45 88.96 -15.54 103.35
N ILE A 46 88.75 -16.83 103.13
CA ILE A 46 89.83 -17.77 102.84
C ILE A 46 90.27 -17.54 101.39
N THR A 47 91.50 -17.07 101.19
CA THR A 47 92.08 -16.93 99.85
C THR A 47 92.41 -18.30 99.29
N VAL A 48 91.88 -18.59 98.10
CA VAL A 48 92.14 -19.81 97.33
C VAL A 48 92.74 -19.39 95.99
N ASP A 49 93.93 -19.86 95.66
CA ASP A 49 94.53 -19.64 94.34
C ASP A 49 93.96 -20.67 93.34
N ALA A 50 93.21 -20.18 92.35
CA ALA A 50 92.65 -20.98 91.24
C ALA A 50 92.94 -20.30 89.89
N THR A 51 93.13 -21.08 88.83
CA THR A 51 93.54 -20.56 87.52
C THR A 51 92.39 -20.05 86.65
N ASP A 52 91.16 -20.57 86.80
CA ASP A 52 90.00 -20.14 85.99
C ASP A 52 88.70 -20.22 86.81
N LEU A 53 88.27 -19.08 87.36
CA LEU A 53 86.96 -18.96 88.02
C LEU A 53 86.19 -17.82 87.34
N ASP A 54 85.36 -18.14 86.32
CA ASP A 54 84.57 -17.14 85.60
C ASP A 54 83.12 -17.08 86.13
N ILE A 55 82.74 -15.93 86.67
CA ILE A 55 81.39 -15.65 87.21
C ILE A 55 81.05 -14.17 86.91
N ARG A 56 80.71 -13.83 85.66
CA ARG A 56 80.25 -12.48 85.25
C ARG A 56 79.07 -12.50 84.28
N ASP A 57 78.41 -11.35 84.14
CA ASP A 57 77.37 -11.10 83.13
C ASP A 57 77.96 -11.02 81.70
N LEU A 58 77.16 -11.41 80.70
CA LEU A 58 77.53 -11.36 79.28
C LEU A 58 77.54 -9.91 78.74
N ASN A 59 78.53 -9.58 77.92
CA ASN A 59 78.76 -8.28 77.28
C ASN A 59 78.93 -8.44 75.76
N ASN A 60 78.17 -7.68 74.96
CA ASN A 60 78.18 -7.78 73.50
C ASN A 60 79.50 -7.36 72.81
N ALA A 61 80.43 -6.71 73.51
CA ALA A 61 81.74 -6.36 72.96
C ALA A 61 82.75 -7.52 73.03
N THR A 62 82.53 -8.49 73.94
CA THR A 62 83.45 -9.59 74.23
C THR A 62 82.83 -10.97 74.06
N ASP A 63 81.51 -11.06 74.18
CA ASP A 63 80.76 -12.30 74.20
C ASP A 63 79.83 -12.33 72.97
N ASN A 64 79.85 -13.44 72.24
CA ASN A 64 78.94 -13.66 71.10
C ASN A 64 77.83 -14.64 71.50
N VAL A 65 76.57 -14.28 71.26
CA VAL A 65 75.41 -15.13 71.52
C VAL A 65 74.70 -15.41 70.19
N LEU A 66 74.58 -16.68 69.82
CA LEU A 66 73.78 -17.10 68.67
C LEU A 66 72.33 -17.33 69.11
N VAL A 67 71.38 -16.71 68.42
CA VAL A 67 69.95 -16.91 68.64
C VAL A 67 69.38 -17.75 67.49
N TYR A 68 68.57 -18.75 67.83
CA TYR A 68 68.01 -19.71 66.87
C TYR A 68 66.50 -19.51 66.71
N GLY A 69 66.01 -19.79 65.51
CA GLY A 69 64.61 -19.89 65.16
C GLY A 69 64.29 -21.33 64.80
N SER A 70 63.05 -21.75 65.07
CA SER A 70 62.59 -23.11 64.76
C SER A 70 61.55 -23.06 63.65
N ASP A 71 61.68 -23.93 62.65
CA ASP A 71 60.61 -24.22 61.68
C ASP A 71 59.63 -25.31 62.19
N GLY A 72 59.72 -25.65 63.47
CA GLY A 72 58.97 -26.73 64.10
C GLY A 72 59.67 -28.10 64.04
N VAL A 73 60.82 -28.23 63.35
CA VAL A 73 61.59 -29.48 63.26
C VAL A 73 63.06 -29.27 63.62
N VAL A 74 63.70 -28.21 63.12
CA VAL A 74 65.12 -27.92 63.39
C VAL A 74 65.31 -26.47 63.81
N ASN A 75 66.19 -26.26 64.79
CA ASN A 75 66.60 -24.92 65.20
C ASN A 75 67.78 -24.47 64.31
N LEU A 76 67.59 -23.37 63.58
CA LEU A 76 68.60 -22.76 62.70
C LEU A 76 68.94 -21.33 63.19
N PRO A 77 70.19 -20.87 63.02
CA PRO A 77 70.57 -19.52 63.45
C PRO A 77 69.79 -18.46 62.67
N LEU A 78 69.27 -17.44 63.36
CA LEU A 78 68.77 -16.24 62.68
C LEU A 78 69.96 -15.47 62.13
N LEU A 79 69.97 -15.22 60.82
CA LEU A 79 70.99 -14.41 60.15
C LEU A 79 70.56 -12.93 60.21
N THR A 80 71.48 -12.05 60.61
CA THR A 80 71.28 -10.59 60.56
C THR A 80 72.16 -9.96 59.49
N ASP A 81 71.75 -8.81 58.96
CA ASP A 81 72.58 -8.01 58.05
C ASP A 81 73.72 -7.28 58.79
N ASN A 82 74.57 -6.57 58.04
CA ASN A 82 75.71 -5.81 58.59
C ASN A 82 75.29 -4.62 59.50
N ALA A 83 74.00 -4.32 59.59
CA ALA A 83 73.42 -3.33 60.50
C ALA A 83 72.73 -3.98 61.72
N GLY A 84 72.71 -5.32 61.80
CA GLY A 84 72.12 -6.08 62.90
C GLY A 84 70.62 -6.35 62.79
N ALA A 85 69.99 -6.06 61.65
CA ALA A 85 68.58 -6.36 61.41
C ALA A 85 68.38 -7.79 60.89
N LEU A 86 67.24 -8.42 61.20
CA LEU A 86 66.93 -9.78 60.72
C LEU A 86 66.87 -9.81 59.19
N ALA A 87 67.69 -10.65 58.57
CA ALA A 87 67.74 -10.79 57.12
C ALA A 87 66.64 -11.75 56.63
N ILE A 88 65.47 -11.19 56.27
CA ILE A 88 64.40 -11.96 55.60
C ILE A 88 64.59 -11.79 54.09
N GLN A 89 65.22 -12.79 53.47
CA GLN A 89 65.50 -12.82 52.04
C GLN A 89 64.90 -14.10 51.45
N ASP A 90 64.15 -13.97 50.36
CA ASP A 90 63.65 -15.14 49.63
C ASP A 90 64.68 -15.75 48.67
N ASN A 91 65.80 -15.06 48.43
CA ASN A 91 66.82 -15.46 47.46
C ASN A 91 66.23 -15.84 46.08
N GLY A 92 65.20 -15.11 45.65
CA GLY A 92 64.49 -15.35 44.38
C GLY A 92 63.36 -16.38 44.47
N ALA A 93 63.03 -16.88 45.66
CA ALA A 93 61.76 -17.57 45.93
C ALA A 93 60.64 -16.57 46.29
N SER A 94 59.44 -17.03 46.62
CA SER A 94 58.40 -16.16 47.16
C SER A 94 58.46 -16.13 48.69
N ILE A 95 58.58 -14.95 49.29
CA ILE A 95 58.19 -14.77 50.69
C ILE A 95 56.69 -15.01 50.76
N THR A 96 56.30 -16.07 51.46
CA THR A 96 54.87 -16.28 51.75
C THR A 96 54.49 -15.31 52.85
N VAL A 97 53.72 -14.31 52.47
CA VAL A 97 53.08 -13.39 53.40
C VAL A 97 51.66 -13.92 53.57
N ASP A 98 51.29 -14.30 54.79
CA ASP A 98 49.89 -14.56 55.10
C ASP A 98 49.15 -13.21 55.08
N ALA A 99 48.53 -12.94 53.94
CA ALA A 99 47.65 -11.81 53.72
C ALA A 99 46.36 -12.35 53.09
N THR A 100 45.23 -12.04 53.70
CA THR A 100 43.96 -12.67 53.32
C THR A 100 43.29 -12.07 52.10
N ASP A 101 43.64 -10.84 51.70
CA ASP A 101 43.16 -10.23 50.46
C ASP A 101 44.05 -9.03 50.12
N LEU A 102 44.62 -9.00 48.92
CA LEU A 102 45.40 -7.87 48.45
C LEU A 102 45.00 -7.55 47.00
N ASP A 103 43.78 -7.04 46.83
CA ASP A 103 43.40 -6.21 45.69
C ASP A 103 42.82 -4.88 46.20
N ILE A 104 43.70 -3.90 46.38
CA ILE A 104 43.43 -2.65 47.14
C ILE A 104 43.46 -1.42 46.23
N ARG A 105 42.72 -1.48 45.13
CA ARG A 105 42.50 -0.33 44.24
C ARG A 105 41.01 -0.11 44.03
N ASP A 106 40.60 1.16 43.94
CA ASP A 106 39.22 1.52 43.59
C ASP A 106 38.91 1.01 42.17
N LEU A 107 37.73 0.41 41.98
CA LEU A 107 37.26 0.07 40.65
C LEU A 107 36.96 1.38 39.92
N ASP A 108 37.77 1.68 38.93
CA ASP A 108 37.64 2.88 38.12
C ASP A 108 37.27 2.49 36.70
N ASN A 109 36.50 3.35 36.05
CA ASN A 109 35.96 3.15 34.71
C ASN A 109 37.02 3.07 33.59
N ALA A 110 38.26 3.45 33.87
CA ALA A 110 39.42 3.26 33.00
C ALA A 110 40.15 1.94 33.30
N SER A 111 40.06 1.45 34.52
CA SER A 111 40.81 0.27 34.96
C SER A 111 39.95 -1.01 35.04
N ASP A 112 38.62 -0.89 35.07
CA ASP A 112 37.72 -1.98 35.46
C ASP A 112 36.50 -2.06 34.52
N ASN A 113 36.27 -3.25 33.97
CA ASN A 113 35.18 -3.52 33.03
C ASN A 113 34.15 -4.48 33.64
N VAL A 114 32.86 -4.09 33.60
CA VAL A 114 31.73 -4.92 34.05
C VAL A 114 30.74 -5.14 32.90
N LEU A 115 30.59 -6.39 32.46
CA LEU A 115 29.67 -6.78 31.38
C LEU A 115 28.29 -7.19 31.94
N VAL A 116 27.21 -6.69 31.34
CA VAL A 116 25.82 -7.10 31.62
C VAL A 116 25.25 -7.83 30.40
N TYR A 117 24.57 -8.95 30.63
CA TYR A 117 24.08 -9.86 29.58
C TYR A 117 22.54 -9.98 29.57
N GLY A 118 21.98 -10.48 28.47
CA GLY A 118 20.58 -10.83 28.28
C GLY A 118 20.45 -11.87 27.17
N SER A 119 19.37 -12.63 27.20
CA SER A 119 19.31 -13.93 26.54
C SER A 119 18.78 -13.89 25.12
N ASP A 120 19.42 -14.63 24.21
CA ASP A 120 18.93 -14.93 22.86
C ASP A 120 18.00 -16.17 22.81
N GLY A 121 17.64 -16.71 23.98
CA GLY A 121 16.86 -17.94 24.13
C GLY A 121 17.69 -19.22 24.32
N VAL A 122 19.02 -19.19 24.13
CA VAL A 122 19.94 -20.34 24.36
C VAL A 122 21.08 -19.98 25.32
N ALA A 123 21.66 -18.79 25.19
CA ALA A 123 22.73 -18.28 26.06
C ALA A 123 22.47 -16.82 26.45
N ASN A 124 23.10 -16.37 27.52
CA ASN A 124 23.13 -14.95 27.86
C ASN A 124 24.22 -14.26 27.03
N GLN A 125 23.87 -13.19 26.34
CA GLN A 125 24.74 -12.35 25.51
C GLN A 125 24.84 -10.92 26.05
N PRO A 126 25.98 -10.23 25.95
CA PRO A 126 26.12 -8.86 26.44
C PRO A 126 25.11 -7.90 25.80
N LEU A 127 24.42 -7.08 26.59
CA LEU A 127 23.51 -6.05 26.08
C LEU A 127 24.28 -4.77 25.78
N LEU A 128 24.12 -4.23 24.56
CA LEU A 128 24.75 -2.98 24.15
C LEU A 128 23.85 -1.78 24.45
N THR A 129 24.45 -0.75 25.06
CA THR A 129 23.79 0.51 25.36
C THR A 129 24.45 1.67 24.62
N ASP A 130 23.70 2.73 24.37
CA ASP A 130 24.24 3.98 23.83
C ASP A 130 25.10 4.76 24.84
N VAL A 131 25.60 5.93 24.43
CA VAL A 131 26.50 6.81 25.23
C VAL A 131 25.85 7.39 26.49
N THR A 132 24.55 7.22 26.67
CA THR A 132 23.80 7.64 27.86
C THR A 132 23.41 6.46 28.75
N GLY A 133 23.57 5.23 28.27
CA GLY A 133 23.33 4.01 29.03
C GLY A 133 21.97 3.34 28.80
N ALA A 134 21.23 3.70 27.75
CA ALA A 134 20.00 3.01 27.34
C ALA A 134 20.28 1.92 26.28
N LEU A 135 19.49 0.85 26.22
CA LEU A 135 19.67 -0.25 25.26
C LEU A 135 19.49 0.23 23.82
N ALA A 136 20.48 0.01 22.97
CA ALA A 136 20.51 0.56 21.63
C ALA A 136 19.79 -0.35 20.62
N ILE A 137 18.52 -0.04 20.31
CA ILE A 137 17.73 -0.62 19.20
C ILE A 137 17.18 0.51 18.33
N GLN A 138 17.82 0.80 17.19
CA GLN A 138 17.52 1.97 16.34
C GLN A 138 17.86 1.67 14.88
N ASP A 139 17.05 2.20 13.94
CA ASP A 139 17.32 2.21 12.49
C ASP A 139 17.77 3.57 11.94
N ASN A 140 17.74 4.64 12.76
CA ASN A 140 18.15 6.02 12.44
C ASN A 140 17.50 6.63 11.18
N GLY A 141 16.20 6.36 10.95
CA GLY A 141 15.47 6.85 9.78
C GLY A 141 15.78 6.08 8.50
N GLY A 142 16.57 5.00 8.63
CA GLY A 142 16.62 3.90 7.68
C GLY A 142 15.60 2.82 8.04
N SER A 143 15.87 1.57 7.64
CA SER A 143 14.99 0.42 7.89
C SER A 143 15.61 -0.59 8.86
N ILE A 144 14.81 -1.11 9.79
CA ILE A 144 15.10 -2.36 10.50
C ILE A 144 14.95 -3.53 9.52
N THR A 145 15.98 -4.36 9.41
CA THR A 145 15.88 -5.60 8.63
C THR A 145 15.03 -6.62 9.38
N VAL A 146 14.02 -7.11 8.70
CA VAL A 146 13.14 -8.18 9.13
C VAL A 146 13.31 -9.30 8.11
N ASP A 147 13.70 -10.50 8.54
CA ASP A 147 13.70 -11.68 7.66
C ASP A 147 12.25 -12.16 7.48
N ALA A 148 11.68 -11.96 6.29
CA ALA A 148 10.34 -12.38 5.91
C ALA A 148 10.34 -12.90 4.46
N THR A 149 9.63 -13.99 4.17
CA THR A 149 9.53 -14.54 2.79
C THR A 149 8.61 -13.75 1.87
N ASP A 150 7.72 -12.92 2.42
CA ASP A 150 6.86 -11.97 1.70
C ASP A 150 6.70 -10.68 2.52
N LEU A 151 7.20 -9.56 2.01
CA LEU A 151 6.98 -8.23 2.58
C LEU A 151 6.53 -7.28 1.46
N ASP A 152 5.21 -7.16 1.25
CA ASP A 152 4.67 -6.27 0.22
C ASP A 152 4.38 -4.88 0.80
N ILE A 153 5.12 -3.88 0.32
CA ILE A 153 5.07 -2.48 0.77
C ILE A 153 4.96 -1.50 -0.42
N ARG A 154 4.55 -1.99 -1.59
CA ARG A 154 4.48 -1.18 -2.82
C ARG A 154 3.10 -0.54 -3.00
N ASP A 155 3.06 0.55 -3.77
CA ASP A 155 1.79 1.10 -4.28
C ASP A 155 1.11 0.10 -5.22
N LEU A 156 -0.22 0.07 -5.20
CA LEU A 156 -1.04 -0.87 -5.98
C LEU A 156 -0.99 -0.55 -7.49
N ASP A 157 -0.74 -1.56 -8.32
CA ASP A 157 -0.70 -1.49 -9.80
C ASP A 157 -1.86 -2.28 -10.43
N ASN A 158 -2.57 -1.68 -11.38
CA ASN A 158 -3.80 -2.27 -11.94
C ASN A 158 -3.56 -3.45 -12.91
N ALA A 159 -2.32 -3.70 -13.32
CA ALA A 159 -1.95 -4.84 -14.16
C ALA A 159 -1.60 -6.09 -13.34
N THR A 160 -1.19 -5.93 -12.09
CA THR A 160 -0.74 -7.04 -11.21
C THR A 160 -1.59 -7.23 -9.96
N ASP A 161 -2.28 -6.19 -9.51
CA ASP A 161 -3.00 -6.18 -8.24
C ASP A 161 -4.51 -6.13 -8.46
N ASN A 162 -5.23 -7.03 -7.77
CA ASN A 162 -6.68 -7.06 -7.77
C ASN A 162 -7.20 -6.41 -6.50
N VAL A 163 -7.76 -5.21 -6.63
CA VAL A 163 -8.37 -4.47 -5.51
C VAL A 163 -9.89 -4.58 -5.62
N LEU A 164 -10.51 -5.26 -4.63
CA LEU A 164 -11.97 -5.28 -4.51
C LEU A 164 -12.45 -3.96 -3.89
N VAL A 165 -13.25 -3.20 -4.64
CA VAL A 165 -13.94 -2.00 -4.13
C VAL A 165 -15.36 -2.39 -3.75
N TYR A 166 -15.80 -1.96 -2.57
CA TYR A 166 -17.14 -2.27 -2.06
C TYR A 166 -18.07 -1.06 -2.16
N GLY A 167 -19.34 -1.31 -2.52
CA GLY A 167 -20.45 -0.40 -2.29
C GLY A 167 -21.21 -0.81 -1.04
N SER A 168 -21.89 0.14 -0.37
CA SER A 168 -22.77 -0.14 0.77
C SER A 168 -24.22 0.06 0.36
N ASP A 169 -25.09 -0.88 0.69
CA ASP A 169 -26.55 -0.69 0.58
C ASP A 169 -27.16 -0.03 1.85
N GLY A 170 -26.31 0.48 2.75
CA GLY A 170 -26.69 1.01 4.05
C GLY A 170 -26.77 -0.03 5.17
N VAL A 171 -26.59 -1.33 4.86
CA VAL A 171 -26.58 -2.42 5.83
C VAL A 171 -25.32 -3.30 5.68
N VAL A 172 -24.96 -3.67 4.46
CA VAL A 172 -23.82 -4.54 4.15
C VAL A 172 -22.98 -3.95 3.03
N ASN A 173 -21.66 -4.10 3.14
CA ASN A 173 -20.74 -3.76 2.06
C ASN A 173 -20.62 -4.96 1.11
N LEU A 174 -20.92 -4.76 -0.17
CA LEU A 174 -20.84 -5.76 -1.24
C LEU A 174 -19.84 -5.32 -2.32
N PRO A 175 -19.08 -6.25 -2.93
CA PRO A 175 -18.16 -5.90 -4.01
C PRO A 175 -18.89 -5.27 -5.19
N LEU A 176 -18.34 -4.18 -5.73
CA LEU A 176 -18.77 -3.62 -7.01
C LEU A 176 -18.21 -4.51 -8.13
N LEU A 177 -19.10 -4.98 -9.01
CA LEU A 177 -18.72 -5.79 -10.18
C LEU A 177 -18.40 -4.86 -11.36
N THR A 178 -17.39 -5.20 -12.16
CA THR A 178 -17.08 -4.51 -13.43
C THR A 178 -17.29 -5.43 -14.63
N ASP A 179 -17.52 -4.85 -15.80
CA ASP A 179 -17.57 -5.58 -17.07
C ASP A 179 -16.14 -5.91 -17.59
N ASN A 180 -16.06 -6.55 -18.76
CA ASN A 180 -14.79 -6.93 -19.37
C ASN A 180 -13.94 -5.74 -19.87
N ALA A 181 -14.51 -4.53 -19.90
CA ALA A 181 -13.85 -3.28 -20.24
C ALA A 181 -13.46 -2.48 -18.98
N GLY A 182 -13.76 -2.99 -17.79
CA GLY A 182 -13.45 -2.36 -16.51
C GLY A 182 -14.44 -1.26 -16.09
N ALA A 183 -15.55 -1.09 -16.80
CA ALA A 183 -16.62 -0.20 -16.36
C ALA A 183 -17.47 -0.86 -15.27
N LEU A 184 -18.11 -0.07 -14.41
CA LEU A 184 -19.02 -0.62 -13.39
C LEU A 184 -20.17 -1.37 -14.07
N ALA A 185 -20.31 -2.65 -13.76
CA ALA A 185 -21.35 -3.51 -14.30
C ALA A 185 -22.67 -3.26 -13.58
N ILE A 186 -23.43 -2.27 -14.05
CA ILE A 186 -24.81 -2.04 -13.63
C ILE A 186 -25.72 -2.95 -14.46
N GLN A 187 -26.00 -4.14 -13.94
CA GLN A 187 -26.82 -5.16 -14.58
C GLN A 187 -28.05 -5.46 -13.73
N ASP A 188 -29.22 -5.50 -14.34
CA ASP A 188 -30.46 -5.90 -13.66
C ASP A 188 -30.67 -7.43 -13.67
N ASN A 189 -29.93 -8.18 -14.50
CA ASN A 189 -30.10 -9.63 -14.73
C ASN A 189 -31.57 -10.03 -14.98
N GLY A 190 -32.33 -9.19 -15.69
CA GLY A 190 -33.76 -9.41 -15.97
C GLY A 190 -34.70 -8.95 -14.85
N ALA A 191 -34.18 -8.30 -13.81
CA ALA A 191 -34.96 -7.49 -12.88
C ALA A 191 -35.09 -6.05 -13.39
N SER A 192 -35.49 -5.10 -12.53
CA SER A 192 -35.52 -3.67 -12.85
C SER A 192 -34.42 -2.92 -12.10
N ILE A 193 -33.66 -2.07 -12.80
CA ILE A 193 -32.89 -1.00 -12.15
C ILE A 193 -33.85 0.15 -11.82
N THR A 194 -33.95 0.51 -10.54
CA THR A 194 -34.70 1.70 -10.12
C THR A 194 -33.83 2.94 -10.31
N VAL A 195 -34.28 3.86 -11.14
CA VAL A 195 -33.64 5.17 -11.35
C VAL A 195 -34.53 6.23 -10.73
N ASP A 196 -33.98 7.01 -9.80
CA ASP A 196 -34.67 8.16 -9.22
C ASP A 196 -34.44 9.36 -10.14
N ALA A 197 -35.46 9.72 -10.93
CA ALA A 197 -35.40 10.79 -11.91
C ALA A 197 -36.67 11.63 -11.84
N SER A 198 -36.54 12.96 -11.92
CA SER A 198 -37.66 13.88 -11.83
C SER A 198 -38.45 14.05 -13.13
N ASP A 199 -37.92 13.58 -14.26
CA ASP A 199 -38.48 13.85 -15.59
C ASP A 199 -38.20 12.70 -16.58
N LEU A 200 -38.51 11.46 -16.17
CA LEU A 200 -38.40 10.30 -17.04
C LEU A 200 -39.73 10.05 -17.74
N ASP A 201 -40.00 10.75 -18.85
CA ASP A 201 -41.22 10.54 -19.65
C ASP A 201 -41.02 9.40 -20.66
N ILE A 202 -41.00 8.16 -20.15
CA ILE A 202 -40.96 6.93 -20.94
C ILE A 202 -42.24 6.14 -20.71
N ARG A 203 -43.30 6.54 -21.42
CA ARG A 203 -44.59 5.85 -21.47
C ARG A 203 -45.11 5.84 -22.89
N ASP A 204 -46.10 4.99 -23.14
CA ASP A 204 -46.85 5.03 -24.39
C ASP A 204 -47.61 6.36 -24.51
N LEU A 205 -47.78 6.82 -25.75
CA LEU A 205 -48.59 8.00 -26.04
C LEU A 205 -50.06 7.70 -25.73
N ASP A 206 -50.69 8.59 -24.97
CA ASP A 206 -52.10 8.55 -24.61
C ASP A 206 -52.85 9.69 -25.30
N ASN A 207 -53.98 9.39 -25.94
CA ASN A 207 -54.74 10.38 -26.70
C ASN A 207 -55.55 11.36 -25.81
N THR A 208 -55.56 11.18 -24.48
CA THR A 208 -56.20 12.12 -23.57
C THR A 208 -55.23 13.15 -23.00
N THR A 209 -53.94 12.78 -22.84
CA THR A 209 -52.90 13.69 -22.32
C THR A 209 -51.96 14.23 -23.39
N ASP A 210 -51.76 13.49 -24.48
CA ASP A 210 -50.76 13.81 -25.49
C ASP A 210 -51.39 14.31 -26.79
N SER A 211 -50.65 15.16 -27.49
CA SER A 211 -51.02 15.66 -28.82
C SER A 211 -49.86 15.46 -29.78
N VAL A 212 -50.14 14.88 -30.95
CA VAL A 212 -49.17 14.69 -32.02
C VAL A 212 -49.56 15.55 -33.23
N LEU A 213 -48.67 16.46 -33.62
CA LEU A 213 -48.85 17.26 -34.84
C LEU A 213 -48.13 16.60 -36.02
N ILE A 214 -48.88 16.33 -37.10
CA ILE A 214 -48.37 15.65 -38.31
C ILE A 214 -48.29 16.65 -39.45
N TYR A 215 -47.18 16.62 -40.20
CA TYR A 215 -46.93 17.49 -41.35
C TYR A 215 -46.88 16.68 -42.65
N GLY A 216 -47.44 17.24 -43.72
CA GLY A 216 -47.17 16.84 -45.10
C GLY A 216 -46.15 17.79 -45.74
N ASN A 217 -45.44 17.36 -46.79
CA ASN A 217 -44.54 18.22 -47.55
C ASN A 217 -45.18 18.58 -48.90
N ASP A 218 -45.26 19.88 -49.23
CA ASP A 218 -45.84 20.37 -50.48
C ASP A 218 -44.82 20.47 -51.65
N GLY A 219 -43.61 19.93 -51.45
CA GLY A 219 -42.47 20.06 -52.35
C GLY A 219 -41.49 21.18 -51.96
N VAL A 220 -41.89 22.10 -51.06
CA VAL A 220 -41.06 23.22 -50.60
C VAL A 220 -41.08 23.33 -49.07
N ASN A 221 -42.27 23.32 -48.47
CA ASN A 221 -42.49 23.51 -47.05
C ASN A 221 -43.18 22.28 -46.44
N ASN A 222 -42.92 22.05 -45.16
CA ASN A 222 -43.75 21.17 -44.34
C ASN A 222 -44.97 21.96 -43.87
N VAL A 223 -46.16 21.46 -44.18
CA VAL A 223 -47.44 22.07 -43.85
C VAL A 223 -48.22 21.09 -42.96
N ALA A 224 -48.80 21.60 -41.88
CA ALA A 224 -49.58 20.78 -40.96
C ALA A 224 -50.80 20.18 -41.67
N LEU A 225 -51.04 18.89 -41.48
CA LEU A 225 -52.26 18.26 -41.97
C LEU A 225 -53.42 18.68 -41.06
N LEU A 226 -54.47 19.22 -41.66
CA LEU A 226 -55.66 19.69 -40.94
C LEU A 226 -56.72 18.60 -40.86
N THR A 227 -57.35 18.47 -39.69
CA THR A 227 -58.54 17.66 -39.50
C THR A 227 -59.73 18.53 -39.15
N ASP A 228 -60.94 18.04 -39.44
CA ASP A 228 -62.17 18.66 -38.93
C ASP A 228 -62.40 18.29 -37.44
N ALA A 229 -63.49 18.81 -36.86
CA ALA A 229 -63.85 18.54 -35.46
C ALA A 229 -64.16 17.06 -35.17
N SER A 230 -64.31 16.22 -36.19
CA SER A 230 -64.51 14.76 -36.08
C SER A 230 -63.23 13.97 -36.34
N GLY A 231 -62.09 14.63 -36.57
CA GLY A 231 -60.80 14.00 -36.82
C GLY A 231 -60.58 13.54 -38.27
N VAL A 232 -61.44 13.94 -39.21
CA VAL A 232 -61.29 13.58 -40.62
C VAL A 232 -60.31 14.54 -41.31
N LEU A 233 -59.36 14.00 -42.08
CA LEU A 233 -58.42 14.80 -42.86
C LEU A 233 -59.16 15.68 -43.87
N GLN A 234 -58.88 16.98 -43.84
CA GLN A 234 -59.45 17.93 -44.79
C GLN A 234 -58.65 17.91 -46.09
N VAL A 235 -59.21 17.31 -47.14
CA VAL A 235 -58.65 17.32 -48.50
C VAL A 235 -59.41 18.35 -49.34
N ALA A 236 -58.76 19.46 -49.69
CA ALA A 236 -59.31 20.42 -50.63
C ALA A 236 -59.13 19.89 -52.06
N ALA A 237 -60.17 19.24 -52.61
CA ALA A 237 -60.20 18.93 -54.04
C ALA A 237 -60.35 20.24 -54.83
N VAL A 238 -59.29 20.68 -55.50
CA VAL A 238 -59.35 21.86 -56.37
C VAL A 238 -59.91 21.42 -57.71
N ALA A 239 -61.19 21.64 -57.95
CA ALA A 239 -61.79 21.45 -59.27
C ALA A 239 -61.10 22.40 -60.28
N SER A 240 -60.56 21.84 -61.36
CA SER A 240 -59.90 22.61 -62.42
C SER A 240 -60.48 22.26 -63.79
N TYR A 241 -60.56 23.26 -64.67
CA TYR A 241 -60.95 23.07 -66.06
C TYR A 241 -59.71 22.87 -66.91
N MET A 242 -59.75 21.91 -67.83
CA MET A 242 -58.74 21.74 -68.87
C MET A 242 -59.37 22.06 -70.23
N GLU A 243 -58.65 22.81 -71.06
CA GLU A 243 -59.09 23.21 -72.40
C GLU A 243 -57.96 22.99 -73.41
N ALA A 244 -58.34 22.55 -74.61
CA ALA A 244 -57.48 22.57 -75.79
C ALA A 244 -58.29 22.98 -77.01
N SER A 245 -57.68 23.73 -77.91
CA SER A 245 -58.32 24.18 -79.15
C SER A 245 -57.43 23.90 -80.36
N GLU A 246 -58.04 23.52 -81.48
CA GLU A 246 -57.36 23.42 -82.77
C GLU A 246 -58.23 23.95 -83.91
N THR A 247 -57.58 24.48 -84.95
CA THR A 247 -58.24 24.86 -86.20
C THR A 247 -57.80 23.87 -87.29
N VAL A 248 -58.77 23.29 -87.99
CA VAL A 248 -58.55 22.27 -89.00
C VAL A 248 -59.24 22.62 -90.31
N ASN A 249 -58.68 22.17 -91.43
CA ASN A 249 -59.35 22.24 -92.72
C ASN A 249 -59.85 20.84 -93.10
N THR A 250 -61.09 20.77 -93.58
CA THR A 250 -61.66 19.53 -94.07
C THR A 250 -61.02 19.10 -95.39
N GLY A 251 -61.24 17.83 -95.77
CA GLY A 251 -60.97 17.31 -97.11
C GLY A 251 -62.12 16.40 -97.57
N ALA A 252 -61.96 15.72 -98.70
CA ALA A 252 -62.97 14.82 -99.27
C ALA A 252 -63.24 13.54 -98.45
N THR A 253 -62.41 13.20 -97.47
CA THR A 253 -62.54 12.00 -96.62
C THR A 253 -62.40 12.35 -95.14
N PHE A 254 -63.04 11.56 -94.27
CA PHE A 254 -62.87 11.71 -92.82
C PHE A 254 -61.42 11.66 -92.37
N VAL A 255 -61.01 12.72 -91.68
CA VAL A 255 -59.75 12.82 -90.94
C VAL A 255 -60.09 13.13 -89.48
N GLY A 256 -59.29 12.61 -88.56
CA GLY A 256 -59.44 12.88 -87.13
C GLY A 256 -58.65 14.10 -86.69
N SER A 257 -59.21 14.86 -85.75
CA SER A 257 -58.53 15.90 -84.98
C SER A 257 -57.38 15.32 -84.16
N THR A 258 -56.61 16.20 -83.50
CA THR A 258 -55.72 15.75 -82.41
C THR A 258 -56.54 14.98 -81.37
N SER A 259 -56.00 13.86 -80.91
CA SER A 259 -56.63 13.03 -79.89
C SER A 259 -56.30 13.52 -78.49
N HIS A 260 -57.25 13.34 -77.56
CA HIS A 260 -57.10 13.70 -76.16
C HIS A 260 -57.25 12.47 -75.27
N ASP A 261 -56.29 12.25 -74.36
CA ASP A 261 -56.39 11.25 -73.29
C ASP A 261 -57.32 11.77 -72.19
N VAL A 262 -58.50 11.16 -72.08
CA VAL A 262 -59.57 11.50 -71.15
C VAL A 262 -59.62 10.56 -69.94
N SER A 263 -58.57 9.75 -69.70
CA SER A 263 -58.52 8.76 -68.59
C SER A 263 -58.77 9.35 -67.20
N ARG A 264 -58.39 10.61 -66.98
CA ARG A 264 -58.60 11.35 -65.72
C ARG A 264 -59.77 12.32 -65.77
N HIS A 265 -60.46 12.38 -66.90
CA HIS A 265 -61.45 13.41 -67.21
C HIS A 265 -62.71 12.77 -67.78
N PRO A 266 -63.50 12.04 -66.96
CA PRO A 266 -64.70 11.36 -67.45
C PRO A 266 -65.79 12.32 -67.95
N ASN A 267 -65.75 13.58 -67.50
CA ASN A 267 -66.64 14.64 -67.96
C ASN A 267 -65.88 15.56 -68.91
N TYR A 268 -66.10 15.37 -70.21
CA TYR A 268 -65.55 16.24 -71.25
C TYR A 268 -66.59 16.52 -72.34
N THR A 269 -66.38 17.63 -73.04
CA THR A 269 -67.24 18.10 -74.12
C THR A 269 -66.39 18.63 -75.27
N TRP A 270 -66.84 18.40 -76.49
CA TRP A 270 -66.28 19.02 -77.68
C TRP A 270 -67.23 20.08 -78.20
N PHE A 271 -66.72 21.29 -78.38
CA PHE A 271 -67.37 22.36 -79.13
C PHE A 271 -66.72 22.45 -80.51
N ILE A 272 -67.53 22.49 -81.55
CA ILE A 272 -67.09 22.54 -82.95
C ILE A 272 -67.79 23.74 -83.59
N LYS A 273 -67.05 24.59 -84.28
CA LYS A 273 -67.61 25.70 -85.06
C LYS A 273 -67.09 25.66 -86.48
N ASN A 274 -67.99 25.77 -87.45
CA ASN A 274 -67.60 25.95 -88.84
C ASN A 274 -67.34 27.43 -89.12
N THR A 275 -66.08 27.78 -89.34
CA THR A 275 -65.64 29.15 -89.61
C THR A 275 -65.34 29.41 -91.09
N GLY A 276 -65.38 28.36 -91.92
CA GLY A 276 -65.23 28.47 -93.37
C GLY A 276 -66.56 28.68 -94.11
N ALA A 277 -66.51 28.53 -95.44
CA ALA A 277 -67.59 28.92 -96.34
C ALA A 277 -68.49 27.76 -96.81
N ASN A 278 -68.10 26.51 -96.54
CA ASN A 278 -68.77 25.30 -97.04
C ASN A 278 -69.24 24.42 -95.87
N THR A 279 -70.19 23.50 -96.11
CA THR A 279 -70.74 22.63 -95.06
C THR A 279 -69.80 21.46 -94.75
N ALA A 280 -69.49 21.23 -93.47
CA ALA A 280 -68.73 20.07 -93.00
C ALA A 280 -69.63 18.95 -92.47
N THR A 281 -69.16 17.71 -92.52
CA THR A 281 -69.74 16.61 -91.75
C THR A 281 -68.78 16.24 -90.61
N VAL A 282 -69.27 16.25 -89.36
CA VAL A 282 -68.47 15.98 -88.15
C VAL A 282 -69.10 14.88 -87.29
N LYS A 283 -68.27 14.13 -86.57
CA LYS A 283 -68.69 13.10 -85.61
C LYS A 283 -67.66 12.91 -84.51
N LEU A 284 -68.09 12.47 -83.34
CA LEU A 284 -67.16 12.12 -82.26
C LEU A 284 -66.63 10.70 -82.49
N GLN A 285 -65.34 10.51 -82.25
CA GLN A 285 -64.71 9.19 -82.20
C GLN A 285 -64.05 8.97 -80.86
N ILE A 286 -64.07 7.73 -80.41
CA ILE A 286 -63.43 7.26 -79.19
C ILE A 286 -62.52 6.06 -79.49
N SER A 287 -61.46 5.90 -78.71
CA SER A 287 -60.48 4.83 -78.89
C SER A 287 -59.90 4.35 -77.56
N PRO A 288 -59.63 3.05 -77.38
CA PRO A 288 -58.92 2.56 -76.20
C PRO A 288 -57.40 2.80 -76.26
N ASN A 289 -56.85 2.98 -77.47
CA ASN A 289 -55.40 2.89 -77.72
C ASN A 289 -54.85 3.96 -78.69
N ASP A 290 -55.67 4.94 -79.08
CA ASP A 290 -55.32 6.02 -80.02
C ASP A 290 -55.11 5.56 -81.48
N VAL A 291 -55.48 4.31 -81.78
CA VAL A 291 -55.28 3.68 -83.10
C VAL A 291 -56.60 3.14 -83.64
N ASP A 292 -57.32 2.36 -82.83
CA ASP A 292 -58.60 1.76 -83.19
C ASP A 292 -59.73 2.72 -82.81
N TRP A 293 -60.29 3.40 -83.81
CA TRP A 293 -61.31 4.43 -83.62
C TRP A 293 -62.71 3.90 -83.91
N VAL A 294 -63.62 4.14 -82.97
CA VAL A 294 -65.04 3.82 -83.09
C VAL A 294 -65.83 5.12 -83.06
N ASP A 295 -66.82 5.24 -83.93
CA ASP A 295 -67.74 6.37 -83.95
C ASP A 295 -68.64 6.32 -82.70
N ASP A 296 -68.71 7.43 -81.97
CA ASP A 296 -69.56 7.58 -80.80
C ASP A 296 -70.68 8.59 -81.08
N GLY A 297 -71.85 8.06 -81.44
CA GLY A 297 -73.00 8.86 -81.87
C GLY A 297 -73.15 8.96 -83.39
N THR A 298 -74.06 9.84 -83.82
CA THR A 298 -74.35 10.08 -85.24
C THR A 298 -73.46 11.17 -85.82
N SER A 299 -73.25 11.14 -87.14
CA SER A 299 -72.64 12.27 -87.86
C SER A 299 -73.61 13.45 -87.94
N HIS A 300 -73.05 14.66 -87.94
CA HIS A 300 -73.78 15.92 -88.03
C HIS A 300 -73.22 16.76 -89.17
N GLU A 301 -74.10 17.28 -90.02
CA GLU A 301 -73.75 18.34 -90.95
C GLU A 301 -73.71 19.67 -90.22
N LEU A 302 -72.71 20.49 -90.53
CA LEU A 302 -72.47 21.77 -89.90
C LEU A 302 -72.33 22.85 -90.98
N GLU A 303 -73.37 23.67 -91.12
CA GLU A 303 -73.40 24.76 -92.11
C GLU A 303 -72.38 25.87 -91.78
N PRO A 304 -72.00 26.72 -92.76
CA PRO A 304 -71.10 27.85 -92.52
C PRO A 304 -71.60 28.77 -91.39
N GLY A 305 -70.77 28.98 -90.37
CA GLY A 305 -71.08 29.81 -89.20
C GLY A 305 -71.75 29.07 -88.03
N ASP A 306 -72.25 27.86 -88.25
CA ASP A 306 -72.91 27.08 -87.21
C ASP A 306 -71.94 26.49 -86.19
N SER A 307 -72.48 26.11 -85.03
CA SER A 307 -71.75 25.49 -83.94
C SER A 307 -72.48 24.26 -83.41
N LEU A 308 -71.72 23.27 -82.98
CA LEU A 308 -72.20 22.00 -82.45
C LEU A 308 -71.44 21.63 -81.18
N VAL A 309 -72.14 21.02 -80.23
CA VAL A 309 -71.54 20.42 -79.03
C VAL A 309 -71.74 18.92 -79.07
N LEU A 310 -70.65 18.17 -78.87
CA LEU A 310 -70.64 16.72 -78.79
C LEU A 310 -70.17 16.27 -77.40
N VAL A 311 -70.84 15.26 -76.86
CA VAL A 311 -70.51 14.60 -75.60
C VAL A 311 -70.42 13.11 -75.89
N ALA A 312 -69.47 12.43 -75.24
CA ALA A 312 -69.34 10.99 -75.42
C ALA A 312 -70.49 10.23 -74.74
N ASN A 313 -71.04 9.24 -75.43
CA ASN A 313 -72.06 8.34 -74.87
C ASN A 313 -71.41 7.17 -74.12
N VAL A 314 -70.19 6.79 -74.53
CA VAL A 314 -69.44 5.69 -73.93
C VAL A 314 -68.01 6.13 -73.66
N PHE A 315 -67.47 5.72 -72.52
CA PHE A 315 -66.13 6.09 -72.09
C PHE A 315 -65.06 5.14 -72.65
N LEU A 316 -64.08 5.70 -73.36
CA LEU A 316 -62.78 5.09 -73.66
C LEU A 316 -61.66 6.11 -73.42
N ARG A 317 -60.41 5.63 -73.37
CA ARG A 317 -59.25 6.43 -72.96
C ARG A 317 -59.01 7.65 -73.86
N TYR A 318 -59.25 7.56 -75.15
CA TYR A 318 -58.97 8.62 -76.11
C TYR A 318 -60.23 9.07 -76.82
N THR A 319 -60.29 10.37 -77.13
CA THR A 319 -61.36 10.97 -77.92
C THR A 319 -60.81 11.92 -78.97
N ARG A 320 -61.50 12.07 -80.10
CA ARG A 320 -61.23 13.05 -81.14
C ARG A 320 -62.49 13.37 -81.93
N VAL A 321 -62.51 14.47 -82.66
CA VAL A 321 -63.55 14.77 -83.65
C VAL A 321 -63.07 14.31 -85.02
N ALA A 322 -63.83 13.48 -85.71
CA ALA A 322 -63.61 13.19 -87.11
C ALA A 322 -64.44 14.12 -87.99
N TYR A 323 -63.82 14.69 -89.02
CA TYR A 323 -64.43 15.69 -89.89
C TYR A 323 -64.08 15.46 -91.36
N GLN A 324 -64.98 15.88 -92.25
CA GLN A 324 -64.76 15.96 -93.70
C GLN A 324 -65.64 17.04 -94.31
N SER A 325 -65.40 17.40 -95.57
CA SER A 325 -66.36 18.22 -96.31
C SER A 325 -67.57 17.37 -96.69
N THR A 326 -68.76 17.99 -96.72
CA THR A 326 -70.00 17.33 -97.15
C THR A 326 -70.02 17.15 -98.67
N VAL A 327 -69.34 18.04 -99.40
CA VAL A 327 -69.25 18.01 -100.86
C VAL A 327 -67.78 17.89 -101.26
N THR A 328 -67.48 16.94 -102.15
CA THR A 328 -66.12 16.72 -102.66
C THR A 328 -65.56 18.00 -103.29
N ASP A 329 -64.30 18.33 -102.96
CA ASP A 329 -63.56 19.51 -103.42
C ASP A 329 -64.08 20.89 -102.91
N GLU A 330 -65.02 20.89 -101.97
CA GLU A 330 -65.53 22.11 -101.32
C GLU A 330 -65.11 22.15 -99.85
N ASP A 331 -63.82 22.31 -99.59
CA ASP A 331 -63.27 22.30 -98.23
C ASP A 331 -63.79 23.49 -97.38
N THR A 332 -63.84 23.29 -96.07
CA THR A 332 -64.15 24.33 -95.08
C THR A 332 -63.19 24.27 -93.89
N THR A 333 -63.21 25.30 -93.06
CA THR A 333 -62.39 25.42 -91.86
C THR A 333 -63.26 25.23 -90.62
N LEU A 334 -62.78 24.42 -89.67
CA LEU A 334 -63.44 24.16 -88.39
C LEU A 334 -62.53 24.57 -87.24
N ASP A 335 -63.12 25.23 -86.23
CA ASP A 335 -62.50 25.44 -84.92
C ASP A 335 -63.07 24.42 -83.93
N LEU A 336 -62.19 23.61 -83.35
CA LEU A 336 -62.50 22.57 -82.39
C LEU A 336 -61.99 22.97 -81.01
N ILE A 337 -62.81 22.85 -79.98
CA ILE A 337 -62.44 23.11 -78.59
C ILE A 337 -62.86 21.90 -77.76
N TRP A 338 -61.89 21.24 -77.14
CA TRP A 338 -62.11 20.22 -76.14
C TRP A 338 -62.03 20.86 -74.75
N GLN A 339 -63.02 20.58 -73.91
CA GLN A 339 -63.04 21.01 -72.51
C GLN A 339 -63.34 19.83 -71.59
N ALA A 340 -62.68 19.80 -70.43
CA ALA A 340 -62.87 18.78 -69.41
C ALA A 340 -62.97 19.39 -68.00
N TYR A 341 -63.77 18.72 -67.15
CA TYR A 341 -63.91 19.05 -65.74
C TYR A 341 -63.40 17.89 -64.87
N GLY A 342 -62.44 18.16 -63.98
CA GLY A 342 -61.83 17.16 -63.11
C GLY A 342 -61.32 17.73 -61.78
N ALA A 343 -61.21 16.85 -60.79
CA ALA A 343 -60.58 17.07 -59.50
C ALA A 343 -59.27 16.30 -59.39
#